data_AF-A0A7S2WAK5-F1
#
_entry.id   AF-A0A7S2WAK5-F1
#
_cell.length_a   1.000
_cell.length_b   1.000
_cell.length_c   1.000
_cell.angle_alpha   90.00
_cell.angle_beta   90.00
_cell.angle_gamma   90.00
#
_symmetry.space_group_name_H-M   'P 1'
#
loop_
_entity.id
_entity.type
_entity.pdbx_description
1 polymer ?
#
loop_
_entity_poly.entity_id
_entity_poly.type
_entity_poly.pdbx_seq_one_letter_code
_entity_poly.pdbx_strand_id
1 'polypeptide(L)'
;MFVTNLFTFINLFTSPQNLIARRWLTSNIDDNTDSDLPLVPIPFAPPSDEFCTSNSLGDDFYISVFEPCKVVFFTNSSISDSTGEGHYSCDDHAYEPNQVVSEAQLQVFMWPESCVANGPRCYLLKENPDLVEYLIDPNNIYTVNDIFSFPEDATAVSVSCVADYAKFQKTMKTAQDDFSTSSLVHPLIGITALLGILSLAVCLCGCGVMFCCCSQRPRNRPTYQPVVFSTVPSTDPKPSAPLYHAII
;
A
#
# COMPACT_ATOMS: atom_id res chain seq x y z
N MET A 1 -21.13 15.40 10.51
CA MET A 1 -20.22 15.25 9.35
C MET A 1 -18.83 14.73 9.72
N PHE A 2 -18.23 15.08 10.87
CA PHE A 2 -16.92 14.54 11.28
C PHE A 2 -16.91 13.03 11.60
N VAL A 3 -18.00 12.49 12.17
CA VAL A 3 -18.05 11.09 12.62
C VAL A 3 -18.12 10.11 11.45
N THR A 4 -18.78 10.47 10.35
CA THR A 4 -18.86 9.63 9.15
C THR A 4 -17.51 9.54 8.44
N ASN A 5 -16.74 10.64 8.36
CA ASN A 5 -15.40 10.59 7.77
C ASN A 5 -14.41 9.79 8.63
N LEU A 6 -14.55 9.82 9.96
CA LEU A 6 -13.71 9.02 10.86
C LEU A 6 -13.97 7.51 10.71
N PHE A 7 -15.24 7.10 10.53
CA PHE A 7 -15.57 5.68 10.29
C PHE A 7 -15.08 5.18 8.93
N THR A 8 -15.12 6.01 7.88
CA THR A 8 -14.54 5.66 6.57
C THR A 8 -13.01 5.51 6.68
N PHE A 9 -12.35 6.40 7.41
CA PHE A 9 -10.92 6.32 7.68
C PHE A 9 -10.56 5.04 8.45
N ILE A 10 -11.28 4.72 9.53
CA ILE A 10 -11.05 3.51 10.34
C ILE A 10 -11.32 2.22 9.53
N ASN A 11 -12.35 2.21 8.67
CA ASN A 11 -12.63 1.07 7.80
C ASN A 11 -11.56 0.88 6.71
N LEU A 12 -10.94 1.96 6.23
CA LEU A 12 -9.74 1.88 5.40
C LEU A 12 -8.63 1.15 6.16
N PHE A 13 -8.30 1.55 7.39
CA PHE A 13 -7.18 0.95 8.17
C PHE A 13 -7.42 -0.47 8.73
N THR A 14 -8.65 -0.97 8.72
CA THR A 14 -9.00 -2.30 9.27
C THR A 14 -9.22 -3.38 8.21
N SER A 15 -9.16 -3.02 6.92
CA SER A 15 -9.15 -3.98 5.82
C SER A 15 -7.92 -4.91 5.90
N PRO A 16 -8.07 -6.23 5.66
CA PRO A 16 -6.95 -7.17 5.68
C PRO A 16 -5.83 -6.85 4.68
N GLN A 17 -6.09 -6.02 3.67
CA GLN A 17 -5.04 -5.52 2.76
C GLN A 17 -4.09 -4.50 3.44
N ASN A 18 -4.54 -3.81 4.50
CA ASN A 18 -3.71 -2.90 5.29
C ASN A 18 -2.83 -3.61 6.35
N LEU A 19 -2.99 -4.92 6.54
CA LEU A 19 -2.08 -5.70 7.37
C LEU A 19 -0.68 -5.83 6.75
N ILE A 20 -0.57 -5.71 5.42
CA ILE A 20 0.71 -5.71 4.71
C ILE A 20 1.48 -4.40 4.97
N ALA A 21 0.78 -3.25 4.93
CA ALA A 21 1.35 -1.94 5.29
C ALA A 21 1.81 -1.88 6.76
N ARG A 22 1.07 -2.51 7.68
CA ARG A 22 1.49 -2.62 9.10
C ARG A 22 2.75 -3.46 9.30
N ARG A 23 2.93 -4.53 8.53
CA ARG A 23 4.11 -5.40 8.64
C ARG A 23 5.39 -4.68 8.21
N TRP A 24 5.26 -3.78 7.23
CA TRP A 24 6.34 -2.93 6.75
C TRP A 24 6.72 -1.84 7.78
N LEU A 25 5.74 -1.21 8.42
CA LEU A 25 5.98 -0.17 9.43
C LEU A 25 6.68 -0.67 10.70
N THR A 26 6.59 -1.96 11.02
CA THR A 26 7.19 -2.52 12.24
C THR A 26 8.62 -3.02 12.08
N SER A 27 9.20 -3.08 10.86
CA SER A 27 10.53 -3.68 10.66
C SER A 27 11.71 -2.72 10.73
N ASN A 28 11.50 -1.39 10.81
CA ASN A 28 12.58 -0.38 10.69
C ASN A 28 12.78 0.50 11.94
N ILE A 29 12.33 0.08 13.12
CA ILE A 29 12.61 0.81 14.37
C ILE A 29 13.82 0.14 15.04
N ASP A 30 15.02 0.56 14.64
CA ASP A 30 16.26 0.27 15.37
C ASP A 30 16.41 1.22 16.57
N ASP A 31 16.63 0.59 17.71
CA ASP A 31 16.56 1.15 19.06
C ASP A 31 17.93 1.70 19.48
N ASN A 32 18.24 2.96 19.14
CA ASN A 32 19.31 3.72 19.80
C ASN A 32 19.43 5.17 19.29
N THR A 33 18.74 6.16 19.91
CA THR A 33 19.38 7.47 20.20
C THR A 33 18.56 8.32 21.19
N ASP A 34 19.33 9.13 21.90
CA ASP A 34 19.05 10.00 23.04
C ASP A 34 18.11 11.19 22.71
N SER A 35 17.13 11.43 23.59
CA SER A 35 16.54 12.71 24.01
C SER A 35 16.37 13.89 23.04
N ASP A 36 16.02 13.65 21.78
CA ASP A 36 15.16 14.52 20.97
C ASP A 36 14.00 13.65 20.49
N LEU A 37 12.76 13.99 20.84
CA LEU A 37 11.60 13.17 20.48
C LEU A 37 11.66 12.87 18.98
N PRO A 38 11.84 11.60 18.56
CA PRO A 38 11.95 11.28 17.16
C PRO A 38 10.65 11.76 16.51
N LEU A 39 10.76 12.69 15.56
CA LEU A 39 9.67 12.95 14.64
C LEU A 39 9.28 11.58 14.12
N VAL A 40 8.11 11.09 14.55
CA VAL A 40 7.55 9.83 14.09
C VAL A 40 7.65 9.91 12.56
N PRO A 41 8.44 9.03 11.91
CA PRO A 41 8.64 9.11 10.48
C PRO A 41 7.26 9.16 9.86
N ILE A 42 6.95 10.27 9.19
CA ILE A 42 5.66 10.41 8.54
C ILE A 42 5.61 9.25 7.56
N PRO A 43 4.66 8.31 7.68
CA PRO A 43 4.69 7.06 6.91
C PRO A 43 4.45 7.26 5.41
N PHE A 44 4.43 8.51 4.97
CA PHE A 44 4.17 8.99 3.61
C PHE A 44 5.13 10.12 3.22
N ALA A 45 6.29 10.25 3.88
CA ALA A 45 7.35 11.06 3.32
C ALA A 45 7.76 10.43 1.97
N PRO A 46 7.94 11.22 0.91
CA PRO A 46 8.31 10.72 -0.38
C PRO A 46 9.72 10.17 -0.26
N PRO A 47 10.10 9.28 -1.17
CA PRO A 47 11.45 8.75 -1.14
C PRO A 47 12.47 9.86 -1.33
N SER A 48 13.70 9.59 -0.89
CA SER A 48 14.80 10.52 -1.13
C SER A 48 15.11 10.62 -2.62
N ASP A 49 15.77 11.70 -3.04
CA ASP A 49 16.17 11.87 -4.43
C ASP A 49 17.15 10.77 -4.88
N GLU A 50 17.99 10.25 -3.98
CA GLU A 50 18.88 9.10 -4.25
C GLU A 50 18.08 7.81 -4.51
N PHE A 51 16.97 7.62 -3.79
CA PHE A 51 16.07 6.51 -4.09
C PHE A 51 15.39 6.73 -5.43
N CYS A 52 14.85 7.92 -5.70
CA CYS A 52 14.17 8.21 -6.95
C CYS A 52 15.08 8.23 -8.18
N THR A 53 16.38 8.40 -8.00
CA THR A 53 17.33 8.23 -9.10
C THR A 53 17.64 6.77 -9.39
N SER A 54 17.40 5.82 -8.48
CA SER A 54 17.72 4.39 -8.67
C SER A 54 16.52 3.45 -8.64
N ASN A 55 15.33 3.99 -8.37
CA ASN A 55 14.07 3.26 -8.25
C ASN A 55 13.63 2.64 -9.58
N SER A 56 13.07 1.44 -9.51
CA SER A 56 12.38 0.78 -10.61
C SER A 56 10.87 0.76 -10.37
N LEU A 57 10.10 0.71 -11.46
CA LEU A 57 8.65 0.57 -11.41
C LEU A 57 8.26 -0.68 -10.61
N GLY A 58 7.41 -0.50 -9.60
CA GLY A 58 6.90 -1.55 -8.73
C GLY A 58 7.69 -1.78 -7.43
N ASP A 59 8.81 -1.10 -7.22
CA ASP A 59 9.57 -1.17 -5.95
C ASP A 59 8.78 -0.59 -4.76
N ASP A 60 7.91 0.37 -5.05
CA ASP A 60 7.02 1.02 -4.10
C ASP A 60 5.70 1.44 -4.75
N PHE A 61 4.83 2.11 -4.00
CA PHE A 61 3.57 2.61 -4.54
C PHE A 61 3.15 3.95 -3.94
N TYR A 62 2.33 4.68 -4.69
CA TYR A 62 1.73 5.94 -4.28
C TYR A 62 0.21 5.92 -4.32
N ILE A 63 -0.41 6.67 -3.42
CA ILE A 63 -1.85 6.87 -3.39
C ILE A 63 -2.08 8.37 -3.22
N SER A 64 -2.79 8.98 -4.18
CA SER A 64 -3.28 10.35 -4.07
C SER A 64 -4.53 10.38 -3.19
N VAL A 65 -4.54 11.26 -2.20
CA VAL A 65 -5.61 11.31 -1.16
C VAL A 65 -6.25 12.70 -1.06
N PHE A 66 -5.48 13.76 -1.31
CA PHE A 66 -5.87 15.14 -1.04
C PHE A 66 -6.19 15.93 -2.30
N GLU A 67 -5.42 15.74 -3.37
CA GLU A 67 -5.57 16.42 -4.65
C GLU A 67 -5.28 15.46 -5.81
N PRO A 68 -5.97 15.60 -6.96
CA PRO A 68 -5.63 14.81 -8.14
C PRO A 68 -4.20 15.11 -8.60
N CYS A 69 -3.57 14.11 -9.19
CA CYS A 69 -2.27 14.26 -9.84
C CYS A 69 -2.44 14.82 -11.25
N LYS A 70 -1.45 15.60 -11.69
CA LYS A 70 -1.36 16.05 -13.07
C LYS A 70 -0.90 14.87 -13.93
N VAL A 71 -1.70 14.51 -14.92
CA VAL A 71 -1.38 13.46 -15.90
C VAL A 71 -1.31 14.10 -17.28
N VAL A 72 -0.20 13.89 -18.00
CA VAL A 72 0.03 14.44 -19.34
C VAL A 72 0.34 13.32 -20.31
N PHE A 73 -0.36 13.29 -21.44
CA PHE A 73 -0.20 12.28 -22.48
C PHE A 73 0.55 12.87 -23.67
N PHE A 74 1.50 12.12 -24.24
CA PHE A 74 2.36 12.58 -25.33
C PHE A 74 2.37 11.63 -26.53
N THR A 75 2.65 12.17 -27.72
CA THR A 75 2.95 11.41 -28.95
C THR A 75 4.46 11.27 -29.17
N ASN A 76 4.89 10.05 -29.53
CA ASN A 76 6.31 9.66 -29.59
C ASN A 76 7.05 10.42 -30.69
N SER A 77 7.90 11.37 -30.30
CA SER A 77 9.05 11.75 -31.14
C SER A 77 10.30 12.11 -30.34
N SER A 78 10.25 12.17 -29.01
CA SER A 78 11.38 12.64 -28.19
C SER A 78 11.80 11.72 -27.04
N ILE A 79 10.94 10.79 -26.58
CA ILE A 79 11.29 9.80 -25.55
C ILE A 79 12.07 8.69 -26.24
N SER A 80 13.35 8.96 -26.51
CA SER A 80 14.27 7.96 -27.02
C SER A 80 14.39 6.83 -25.98
N ASP A 81 14.56 5.60 -26.45
CA ASP A 81 14.92 4.37 -25.72
C ASP A 81 16.21 4.52 -24.86
N SER A 82 16.67 5.73 -24.54
CA SER A 82 17.81 6.01 -23.67
C SER A 82 17.58 5.58 -22.22
N THR A 83 16.37 5.20 -21.83
CA THR A 83 16.09 4.48 -20.57
C THR A 83 16.48 3.01 -20.68
N GLY A 84 17.74 2.75 -21.04
CA GLY A 84 18.34 1.41 -20.97
C GLY A 84 18.48 0.88 -19.55
N GLU A 85 18.30 1.72 -18.53
CA GLU A 85 18.37 1.35 -17.11
C GLU A 85 17.40 2.21 -16.30
N GLY A 86 16.19 1.72 -16.00
CA GLY A 86 15.36 2.06 -14.83
C GLY A 86 14.94 3.51 -14.54
N HIS A 87 15.41 4.53 -15.26
CA HIS A 87 15.23 5.93 -14.88
C HIS A 87 13.98 6.55 -15.52
N TYR A 88 12.83 6.49 -14.83
CA TYR A 88 11.55 7.08 -15.26
C TYR A 88 11.47 8.62 -15.06
N SER A 89 12.59 9.35 -15.16
CA SER A 89 12.56 10.82 -15.03
C SER A 89 12.15 11.49 -16.35
N CYS A 90 11.35 12.55 -16.23
CA CYS A 90 10.96 13.39 -17.36
C CYS A 90 12.01 14.49 -17.67
N ASP A 91 13.12 14.57 -16.92
CA ASP A 91 14.08 15.69 -16.95
C ASP A 91 14.86 15.84 -18.27
N ASP A 92 15.07 14.76 -19.01
CA ASP A 92 15.84 14.78 -20.28
C ASP A 92 14.98 15.18 -21.49
N HIS A 93 13.69 15.40 -21.30
CA HIS A 93 12.75 15.72 -22.36
C HIS A 93 12.07 17.05 -22.08
N ALA A 94 12.67 18.14 -22.55
CA ALA A 94 11.95 19.40 -22.71
C ALA A 94 10.78 19.15 -23.67
N TYR A 95 9.59 18.89 -23.12
CA TYR A 95 8.40 18.62 -23.93
C TYR A 95 8.14 19.80 -24.84
N GLU A 96 8.27 19.58 -26.15
CA GLU A 96 7.72 20.55 -27.07
C GLU A 96 6.20 20.57 -26.87
N PRO A 97 5.58 21.75 -26.68
CA PRO A 97 4.14 21.85 -26.45
C PRO A 97 3.31 21.22 -27.60
N ASN A 98 3.93 21.01 -28.75
CA ASN A 98 3.34 20.37 -29.93
C ASN A 98 3.19 18.84 -29.78
N GLN A 99 3.79 18.22 -28.77
CA GLN A 99 3.76 16.76 -28.54
C GLN A 99 2.71 16.33 -27.52
N VAL A 100 2.08 17.28 -26.81
CA VAL A 100 1.04 17.01 -25.81
C VAL A 100 -0.27 16.66 -26.50
N VAL A 101 -0.75 15.45 -26.27
CA VAL A 101 -2.05 14.95 -26.78
C VAL A 101 -3.18 15.46 -25.91
N SER A 102 -3.04 15.28 -24.60
CA SER A 102 -4.03 15.73 -23.62
C SER A 102 -3.40 15.90 -22.23
N GLU A 103 -4.05 16.71 -21.41
CA GLU A 103 -3.76 16.82 -19.99
C GLU A 103 -5.03 16.47 -19.20
N ALA A 104 -4.86 15.77 -18.08
CA ALA A 104 -5.93 15.40 -17.18
C ALA A 104 -5.51 15.59 -15.71
N GLN A 105 -6.51 15.72 -14.84
CA GLN A 105 -6.34 15.75 -13.39
C GLN A 105 -7.00 14.49 -12.85
N LEU A 106 -6.21 13.49 -12.51
CA LEU A 106 -6.68 12.15 -12.15
C LEU A 106 -6.16 11.78 -10.77
N GLN A 107 -6.98 11.10 -9.98
CA GLN A 107 -6.48 10.45 -8.78
C GLN A 107 -5.69 9.22 -9.17
N VAL A 108 -4.62 8.95 -8.44
CA VAL A 108 -3.84 7.73 -8.60
C VAL A 108 -4.05 6.82 -7.40
N PHE A 109 -4.37 5.57 -7.63
CA PHE A 109 -4.60 4.57 -6.58
C PHE A 109 -3.62 3.41 -6.78
N MET A 110 -2.70 3.24 -5.84
CA MET A 110 -1.63 2.23 -5.87
C MET A 110 -0.70 2.39 -7.08
N TRP A 111 -0.44 3.62 -7.52
CA TRP A 111 0.49 3.90 -8.61
C TRP A 111 1.85 3.24 -8.31
N PRO A 112 2.44 2.46 -9.24
CA PRO A 112 3.59 1.60 -8.93
C PRO A 112 4.94 2.35 -8.86
N GLU A 113 4.94 3.59 -8.39
CA GLU A 113 6.15 4.37 -8.12
C GLU A 113 5.82 5.58 -7.22
N SER A 114 6.48 5.74 -6.07
CA SER A 114 6.19 6.88 -5.17
C SER A 114 6.96 8.17 -5.45
N CYS A 115 7.92 8.11 -6.35
CA CYS A 115 8.69 9.27 -6.83
C CYS A 115 7.86 10.28 -7.64
N VAL A 116 6.65 9.93 -8.07
CA VAL A 116 5.67 10.89 -8.62
C VAL A 116 5.32 12.02 -7.64
N ALA A 117 5.56 11.83 -6.35
CA ALA A 117 5.40 12.86 -5.32
C ALA A 117 6.50 13.94 -5.36
N ASN A 118 7.70 13.63 -5.88
CA ASN A 118 8.83 14.55 -5.95
C ASN A 118 8.83 15.36 -7.25
N GLY A 119 8.24 14.83 -8.32
CA GLY A 119 8.25 15.46 -9.63
C GLY A 119 7.48 14.65 -10.68
N PRO A 120 7.46 15.13 -11.93
CA PRO A 120 6.91 14.37 -13.04
C PRO A 120 7.75 13.12 -13.33
N ARG A 121 7.09 11.97 -13.47
CA ARG A 121 7.70 10.70 -13.90
C ARG A 121 7.04 10.21 -15.17
N CYS A 122 7.80 9.56 -16.04
CA CYS A 122 7.43 9.32 -17.42
C CYS A 122 7.52 7.86 -17.81
N TYR A 123 6.46 7.36 -18.44
CA TYR A 123 6.29 5.96 -18.74
C TYR A 123 5.87 5.75 -20.19
N LEU A 124 6.49 4.78 -20.85
CA LEU A 124 6.07 4.33 -22.17
C LEU A 124 4.83 3.43 -22.03
N LEU A 125 3.74 3.82 -22.67
CA LEU A 125 2.46 3.09 -22.59
C LEU A 125 2.53 1.72 -23.28
N LYS A 126 3.43 1.56 -24.25
CA LYS A 126 3.68 0.28 -24.91
C LYS A 126 4.30 -0.75 -23.97
N GLU A 127 5.14 -0.30 -23.05
CA GLU A 127 5.83 -1.17 -22.08
C GLU A 127 5.01 -1.38 -20.82
N ASN A 128 4.17 -0.41 -20.46
CA ASN A 128 3.38 -0.40 -19.24
C ASN A 128 1.89 -0.13 -19.54
N PRO A 129 1.20 -1.04 -20.25
CA PRO A 129 -0.19 -0.84 -20.68
C PRO A 129 -1.19 -0.89 -19.52
N ASP A 130 -0.82 -1.52 -18.40
CA ASP A 130 -1.58 -1.68 -17.17
C ASP A 130 -1.64 -0.42 -16.30
N LEU A 131 -0.80 0.59 -16.58
CA LEU A 131 -0.82 1.87 -15.84
C LEU A 131 -2.19 2.56 -15.82
N VAL A 132 -3.04 2.26 -16.81
CA VAL A 132 -4.40 2.80 -16.88
C VAL A 132 -5.27 2.37 -15.69
N GLU A 133 -5.03 1.18 -15.13
CA GLU A 133 -5.83 0.61 -14.04
C GLU A 133 -5.63 1.34 -12.71
N TYR A 134 -4.55 2.13 -12.60
CA TYR A 134 -4.18 2.89 -11.41
C TYR A 134 -4.73 4.32 -11.43
N LEU A 135 -5.40 4.74 -12.51
CA LEU A 135 -5.96 6.08 -12.65
C LEU A 135 -7.47 6.07 -12.42
N ILE A 136 -7.92 7.02 -11.61
CA ILE A 136 -9.32 7.21 -11.26
C ILE A 136 -9.70 8.65 -11.61
N ASP A 137 -10.74 8.83 -12.44
CA ASP A 137 -11.32 10.15 -12.66
C ASP A 137 -12.12 10.55 -11.40
N PRO A 138 -11.71 11.61 -10.67
CA PRO A 138 -12.41 12.05 -9.46
C PRO A 138 -13.86 12.49 -9.74
N ASN A 139 -14.19 12.82 -10.99
CA ASN A 139 -15.54 13.19 -11.37
C ASN A 139 -16.44 11.98 -11.64
N ASN A 140 -15.87 10.77 -11.77
CA ASN A 140 -16.59 9.57 -12.19
C ASN A 140 -16.45 8.37 -11.23
N ILE A 141 -16.33 8.63 -9.92
CA ILE A 141 -16.12 7.59 -8.88
C ILE A 141 -17.32 6.62 -8.74
N TYR A 142 -18.50 6.96 -9.29
CA TYR A 142 -19.73 6.20 -9.08
C TYR A 142 -20.06 5.17 -10.16
N THR A 143 -19.33 5.15 -11.28
CA THR A 143 -19.52 4.15 -12.33
C THR A 143 -18.35 3.18 -12.30
N VAL A 144 -18.58 2.01 -11.69
CA VAL A 144 -17.60 0.90 -11.60
C VAL A 144 -17.13 0.41 -12.98
N ASN A 145 -17.78 0.86 -14.06
CA ASN A 145 -17.49 0.45 -15.44
C ASN A 145 -16.74 1.51 -16.27
N ASP A 146 -16.59 2.75 -15.79
CA ASP A 146 -15.87 3.79 -16.56
C ASP A 146 -14.41 3.84 -16.10
N ILE A 147 -13.67 2.79 -16.47
CA ILE A 147 -12.21 2.82 -16.38
C ILE A 147 -11.74 3.92 -17.34
N PHE A 148 -10.95 4.86 -16.82
CA PHE A 148 -10.34 5.91 -17.64
C PHE A 148 -9.61 5.26 -18.81
N SER A 149 -9.75 5.79 -20.02
CA SER A 149 -9.05 5.24 -21.19
C SER A 149 -7.96 6.21 -21.63
N PHE A 150 -6.77 5.69 -21.89
CA PHE A 150 -5.71 6.49 -22.48
C PHE A 150 -6.12 6.99 -23.87
N PRO A 151 -5.76 8.23 -24.25
CA PRO A 151 -5.96 8.71 -25.61
C PRO A 151 -5.29 7.76 -26.60
N GLU A 152 -5.97 7.41 -27.70
CA GLU A 152 -5.47 6.44 -28.68
C GLU A 152 -4.13 6.87 -29.32
N ASP A 153 -3.92 8.18 -29.47
CA ASP A 153 -2.70 8.74 -30.05
C ASP A 153 -1.54 8.83 -29.04
N ALA A 154 -1.78 8.59 -27.76
CA ALA A 154 -0.76 8.68 -26.73
C ALA A 154 0.17 7.46 -26.76
N THR A 155 1.47 7.72 -26.68
CA THR A 155 2.51 6.69 -26.61
C THR A 155 3.25 6.68 -25.28
N ALA A 156 3.15 7.78 -24.54
CA ALA A 156 3.75 7.94 -23.23
C ALA A 156 2.85 8.77 -22.32
N VAL A 157 3.06 8.62 -21.02
CA VAL A 157 2.34 9.33 -19.98
C VAL A 157 3.33 9.90 -18.96
N SER A 158 3.15 11.16 -18.57
CA SER A 158 3.79 11.76 -17.39
C SER A 158 2.78 11.86 -16.26
N VAL A 159 3.20 11.49 -15.05
CA VAL A 159 2.41 11.62 -13.84
C VAL A 159 3.18 12.46 -12.83
N SER A 160 2.52 13.47 -12.25
CA SER A 160 3.07 14.30 -11.19
C SER A 160 2.04 14.53 -10.09
N CYS A 161 2.38 14.10 -8.88
CA CYS A 161 1.55 14.18 -7.68
C CYS A 161 2.10 15.19 -6.66
N VAL A 162 2.96 16.11 -7.08
CA VAL A 162 3.60 17.12 -6.22
C VAL A 162 2.57 17.97 -5.47
N ALA A 163 1.44 18.30 -6.12
CA ALA A 163 0.37 19.08 -5.50
C ALA A 163 -0.34 18.30 -4.37
N ASP A 164 -0.66 17.02 -4.59
CA ASP A 164 -1.22 16.13 -3.56
C ASP A 164 -0.29 16.05 -2.36
N TYR A 165 0.99 15.80 -2.60
CA TYR A 165 1.98 15.70 -1.54
C TYR A 165 2.16 17.02 -0.77
N ALA A 166 2.24 18.17 -1.45
CA ALA A 166 2.30 19.48 -0.81
C ALA A 166 1.06 19.73 0.07
N LYS A 167 -0.12 19.29 -0.37
CA LYS A 167 -1.36 19.38 0.40
C LYS A 167 -1.38 18.43 1.59
N PHE A 168 -0.86 17.23 1.44
CA PHE A 168 -0.66 16.28 2.53
C PHE A 168 0.25 16.87 3.62
N GLN A 169 1.42 17.40 3.24
CA GLN A 169 2.35 18.03 4.19
C GLN A 169 1.69 19.19 4.95
N LYS A 170 0.96 20.05 4.24
CA LYS A 170 0.24 21.16 4.85
C LYS A 170 -0.81 20.66 5.85
N THR A 171 -1.58 19.65 5.47
CA THR A 171 -2.62 19.05 6.32
C THR A 171 -2.01 18.40 7.56
N MET A 172 -0.91 17.66 7.41
CA MET A 172 -0.21 17.03 8.53
C MET A 172 0.38 18.07 9.49
N LYS A 173 0.97 19.15 8.96
CA LYS A 173 1.46 20.25 9.78
C LYS A 173 0.33 20.92 10.56
N THR A 174 -0.78 21.24 9.90
CA THR A 174 -1.96 21.81 10.59
C THR A 174 -2.52 20.86 11.64
N ALA A 175 -2.61 19.57 11.34
CA ALA A 175 -3.05 18.58 12.32
C ALA A 175 -2.09 18.52 13.53
N GLN A 176 -0.78 18.54 13.32
CA GLN A 176 0.22 18.57 14.38
C GLN A 176 0.12 19.83 15.25
N ASP A 177 -0.08 20.99 14.62
CA ASP A 177 -0.28 22.26 15.32
C ASP A 177 -1.57 22.22 16.16
N ASP A 178 -2.66 21.67 15.62
CA ASP A 178 -3.94 21.51 16.33
C ASP A 178 -3.83 20.50 17.49
N PHE A 179 -3.10 19.39 17.31
CA PHE A 179 -2.88 18.41 18.38
C PHE A 179 -2.01 18.97 19.50
N SER A 180 -0.98 19.76 19.16
CA SER A 180 -0.08 20.36 20.15
C SER A 180 -0.75 21.49 20.94
N THR A 181 -1.65 22.25 20.31
CA THR A 181 -2.40 23.32 20.99
C THR A 181 -3.63 22.82 21.75
N SER A 182 -4.20 21.68 21.35
CA SER A 182 -5.34 21.08 22.06
C SER A 182 -4.88 20.23 23.25
N SER A 183 -4.61 20.90 24.38
CA SER A 183 -4.29 20.29 25.67
C SER A 183 -5.36 19.29 26.19
N LEU A 184 -6.53 19.27 25.54
CA LEU A 184 -7.66 18.40 25.83
C LEU A 184 -7.65 17.07 25.07
N VAL A 185 -6.92 16.95 23.95
CA VAL A 185 -6.96 15.74 23.10
C VAL A 185 -6.08 14.63 23.67
N HIS A 186 -4.91 14.97 24.21
CA HIS A 186 -4.00 14.03 24.86
C HIS A 186 -4.65 13.21 26.00
N PRO A 187 -5.36 13.83 26.98
CA PRO A 187 -6.05 13.05 28.00
C PRO A 187 -7.22 12.25 27.44
N LEU A 188 -7.88 12.71 26.37
CA LEU A 188 -9.03 12.02 25.79
C LEU A 188 -8.63 10.72 25.05
N ILE A 189 -7.52 10.77 24.30
CA ILE A 189 -6.91 9.57 23.69
C ILE A 189 -6.44 8.60 24.77
N GLY A 190 -5.81 9.11 25.83
CA GLY A 190 -5.41 8.30 26.98
C GLY A 190 -6.60 7.58 27.64
N ILE A 191 -7.69 8.30 27.92
CA ILE A 191 -8.91 7.74 28.54
C ILE A 191 -9.56 6.70 27.62
N THR A 192 -9.66 6.97 26.32
CA THR A 192 -10.27 6.02 25.36
C THR A 192 -9.45 4.75 25.19
N ALA A 193 -8.12 4.84 25.14
CA ALA A 193 -7.24 3.68 25.13
C ALA A 193 -7.40 2.84 26.43
N LEU A 194 -7.48 3.51 27.58
CA LEU A 194 -7.62 2.86 28.89
C LEU A 194 -8.97 2.14 29.02
N LEU A 195 -10.06 2.76 28.55
CA LEU A 195 -11.38 2.13 28.46
C LEU A 195 -11.39 0.93 27.50
N GLY A 196 -10.69 1.03 26.37
CA GLY A 196 -10.51 -0.07 25.43
C GLY A 196 -9.83 -1.28 26.09
N ILE A 197 -8.72 -1.06 26.79
CA ILE A 197 -7.98 -2.09 27.52
C ILE A 197 -8.83 -2.71 28.62
N LEU A 198 -9.54 -1.91 29.42
CA LEU A 198 -10.43 -2.40 30.47
C LEU A 198 -11.56 -3.26 29.90
N SER A 199 -12.16 -2.87 28.77
CA SER A 199 -13.19 -3.68 28.11
C SER A 199 -12.65 -5.05 27.67
N LEU A 200 -11.41 -5.08 27.18
CA LEU A 200 -10.74 -6.28 26.72
C LEU A 200 -10.38 -7.20 27.89
N ALA A 201 -9.90 -6.62 29.00
CA ALA A 201 -9.63 -7.35 30.24
C ALA A 201 -10.90 -7.96 30.84
N VAL A 202 -12.02 -7.22 30.88
CA VAL A 202 -13.31 -7.74 31.34
C VAL A 202 -13.83 -8.83 30.41
N CYS A 203 -13.65 -8.69 29.09
CA CYS A 203 -14.06 -9.71 28.12
C CYS A 203 -13.23 -11.00 28.28
N LEU A 204 -11.91 -10.90 28.42
CA LEU A 204 -11.03 -12.06 28.61
C LEU A 204 -11.24 -12.75 29.97
N CYS A 205 -11.40 -11.98 31.04
CA CYS A 205 -11.64 -12.52 32.38
C CYS A 205 -13.08 -13.05 32.55
N GLY A 206 -14.09 -12.38 31.98
CA GLY A 206 -15.49 -12.78 32.09
C GLY A 206 -15.84 -13.99 31.22
N CYS A 207 -15.38 -14.00 29.96
CA CYS A 207 -15.67 -15.10 29.04
C CYS A 207 -14.77 -16.32 29.31
N GLY A 208 -13.51 -16.11 29.71
CA GLY A 208 -12.58 -17.21 30.02
C GLY A 208 -13.03 -18.05 31.22
N VAL A 209 -13.58 -17.43 32.26
CA VAL A 209 -14.04 -18.15 33.46
C VAL A 209 -15.37 -18.87 33.21
N MET A 210 -16.28 -18.30 32.40
CA MET A 210 -17.54 -18.97 32.03
C MET A 210 -17.34 -20.14 31.05
N PHE A 211 -16.45 -20.03 30.07
CA PHE A 211 -16.17 -21.11 29.12
C PHE A 211 -15.32 -22.24 29.70
N CYS A 212 -14.37 -21.95 30.61
CA CYS A 212 -13.54 -22.98 31.26
C CYS A 212 -14.30 -23.78 32.33
N CYS A 213 -15.28 -23.19 33.02
CA CYS A 213 -16.08 -23.92 34.02
C CYS A 213 -17.13 -24.87 33.41
N CYS A 214 -17.59 -24.62 32.17
CA CYS A 214 -18.57 -25.49 31.50
C CYS A 214 -17.94 -26.63 30.67
N SER A 215 -16.62 -26.61 30.44
CA SER A 215 -15.92 -27.61 29.63
C SER A 215 -15.38 -28.80 30.44
N GLN A 216 -15.53 -28.81 31.78
CA GLN A 216 -15.39 -30.02 32.60
C GLN A 216 -16.64 -30.91 32.58
N ARG A 217 -17.34 -31.04 31.45
CA ARG A 217 -18.23 -32.19 31.27
C ARG A 217 -17.34 -33.44 31.19
N PRO A 218 -17.50 -34.43 32.08
CA PRO A 218 -16.73 -35.67 32.04
C PRO A 218 -16.93 -36.31 30.67
N ARG A 219 -15.87 -36.26 29.88
CA ARG A 219 -15.83 -36.76 28.52
C ARG A 219 -15.78 -38.28 28.63
N ASN A 220 -16.94 -38.93 28.67
CA ASN A 220 -17.09 -40.35 28.36
C ASN A 220 -16.63 -40.52 26.91
N ARG A 221 -15.31 -40.68 26.72
CA ARG A 221 -14.74 -41.06 25.43
C ARG A 221 -15.20 -42.49 25.16
N PRO A 222 -15.97 -42.74 24.09
CA PRO A 222 -16.11 -44.11 23.60
C PRO A 222 -14.72 -44.63 23.27
N THR A 223 -14.41 -45.79 23.83
CA THR A 223 -13.17 -46.54 23.66
C THR A 223 -12.75 -46.55 22.20
N TYR A 224 -11.56 -46.02 21.92
CA TYR A 224 -10.95 -46.09 20.60
C TYR A 224 -10.81 -47.56 20.21
N GLN A 225 -11.58 -48.00 19.20
CA GLN A 225 -11.30 -49.26 18.53
C GLN A 225 -10.15 -49.02 17.53
N PRO A 226 -9.00 -49.67 17.70
CA PRO A 226 -7.92 -49.56 16.71
C PRO A 226 -8.39 -50.20 15.40
N VAL A 227 -8.25 -49.45 14.32
CA VAL A 227 -8.47 -49.95 12.96
C VAL A 227 -7.35 -50.94 12.64
N VAL A 228 -7.71 -52.21 12.45
CA VAL A 228 -6.78 -53.25 11.99
C VAL A 228 -6.47 -52.94 10.53
N PHE A 229 -5.26 -52.45 10.27
CA PHE A 229 -4.75 -52.31 8.90
C PHE A 229 -4.52 -53.71 8.34
N SER A 230 -5.41 -54.13 7.44
CA SER A 230 -5.18 -55.28 6.58
C SER A 230 -4.11 -54.89 5.57
N THR A 231 -2.94 -55.50 5.69
CA THR A 231 -1.81 -55.34 4.77
C THR A 231 -2.20 -55.87 3.39
N VAL A 232 -2.51 -54.95 2.47
CA VAL A 232 -2.59 -55.26 1.04
C VAL A 232 -1.16 -55.39 0.51
N PRO A 233 -0.76 -56.52 -0.09
CA PRO A 233 0.55 -56.65 -0.71
C PRO A 233 0.63 -55.74 -1.94
N SER A 234 1.43 -54.67 -1.83
CA SER A 234 1.75 -53.79 -2.96
C SER A 234 2.79 -54.47 -3.84
N THR A 235 2.34 -54.92 -5.01
CA THR A 235 3.18 -55.29 -6.15
C THR A 235 3.28 -54.06 -7.06
N ASP A 236 4.15 -53.11 -6.73
CA ASP A 236 4.55 -52.08 -7.70
C ASP A 236 6.07 -52.00 -7.85
N PRO A 237 6.58 -51.98 -9.09
CA PRO A 237 8.00 -51.97 -9.38
C PRO A 237 8.61 -50.59 -9.08
N LYS A 238 9.71 -50.65 -8.35
CA LYS A 238 10.61 -49.56 -7.96
C LYS A 238 10.94 -48.62 -9.15
N PRO A 239 10.56 -47.33 -9.12
CA PRO A 239 11.00 -46.38 -10.12
C PRO A 239 12.50 -46.07 -9.98
N SER A 240 13.22 -46.20 -11.08
CA SER A 240 14.63 -45.84 -11.23
C SER A 240 14.83 -44.33 -11.12
N ALA A 241 15.79 -43.91 -10.27
CA ALA A 241 16.14 -42.52 -10.05
C ALA A 241 16.75 -41.86 -11.31
N PRO A 242 16.46 -40.57 -11.59
CA PRO A 242 17.11 -39.83 -12.67
C PRO A 242 18.53 -39.40 -12.27
N LEU A 243 19.44 -39.60 -13.22
CA LEU A 243 20.85 -39.23 -13.17
C LEU A 243 20.99 -37.73 -13.55
N TYR A 244 21.44 -36.89 -12.63
CA TYR A 244 21.76 -35.48 -12.92
C TYR A 244 23.21 -35.40 -13.43
N HIS A 245 23.38 -34.93 -14.67
CA HIS A 245 24.68 -34.50 -15.19
C HIS A 245 24.90 -33.02 -14.87
N ALA A 246 25.93 -32.73 -14.07
CA ALA A 246 26.51 -31.40 -13.96
C ALA A 246 27.42 -31.16 -15.17
N ILE A 247 27.18 -30.07 -15.89
CA ILE A 247 28.11 -29.53 -16.89
C ILE A 247 28.87 -28.39 -16.19
N ILE A 248 30.20 -28.49 -16.23
CA ILE A 248 31.18 -27.48 -15.78
C ILE A 248 31.40 -26.50 -16.93
#